data_AF-A0A917Y343-F1
#
_entry.id   AF-A0A917Y343-F1
#
_cell.length_a   1.000
_cell.length_b   1.000
_cell.length_c   1.000
_cell.angle_alpha   90.00
_cell.angle_beta   90.00
_cell.angle_gamma   90.00
#
_symmetry.space_group_name_H-M   'P 1'
#
loop_
_entity.id
_entity.type
_entity.pdbx_description
1 polymer ?
#
loop_
_entity_poly.entity_id
_entity_poly.type
_entity_poly.pdbx_seq_one_letter_code
_entity_poly.pdbx_strand_id
1 'polypeptide(L)'
;MRLCRQDYARLLGQGEQVHAAYLLIRDSILFTDRRLILVDKQGITGKKVEYHSIPYRSITHFSVETAGTFDLDAELKIWISGTAAPVEKTFTKGVDIYEVPAILTQYVAK
;
A
#
# COMPACT_ATOMS: atom_id res chain seq x y z
N MET A 1 -2.56 12.00 12.38
CA MET A 1 -2.65 12.06 10.91
C MET A 1 -2.37 13.48 10.39
N ARG A 2 -1.12 13.96 10.28
CA ARG A 2 -0.83 15.30 9.73
C ARG A 2 0.24 15.34 8.62
N LEU A 3 0.82 14.20 8.21
CA LEU A 3 1.91 14.20 7.22
C LEU A 3 1.50 13.95 5.75
N CYS A 4 0.29 13.50 5.43
CA CYS A 4 0.13 12.74 4.17
C CYS A 4 -0.38 13.46 2.91
N ARG A 5 -0.63 14.78 2.89
CA ARG A 5 -1.04 15.45 1.63
C ARG A 5 0.08 16.18 0.92
N GLN A 6 0.89 16.96 1.63
CA GLN A 6 1.92 17.79 0.99
C GLN A 6 3.12 16.98 0.50
N ASP A 7 3.57 15.99 1.28
CA ASP A 7 4.76 15.20 0.95
C ASP A 7 4.56 14.35 -0.33
N TYR A 8 3.32 13.91 -0.58
CA TYR A 8 2.98 13.08 -1.73
C TYR A 8 2.20 13.82 -2.81
N ALA A 9 1.90 15.12 -2.65
CA ALA A 9 1.16 15.91 -3.64
C ALA A 9 1.79 15.84 -5.04
N ARG A 10 3.13 15.77 -5.11
CA ARG A 10 3.89 15.68 -6.37
C ARG A 10 3.75 14.32 -7.07
N LEU A 11 3.30 13.29 -6.36
CA LEU A 11 3.08 11.95 -6.93
C LEU A 11 1.70 11.80 -7.58
N LEU A 12 0.78 12.72 -7.25
CA LEU A 12 -0.61 12.66 -7.69
C LEU A 12 -0.74 13.29 -9.08
N GLY A 13 -1.49 12.61 -9.95
CA GLY A 13 -1.94 13.19 -11.20
C GLY A 13 -2.93 14.34 -10.96
N GLN A 14 -3.18 15.15 -11.98
CA GLN A 14 -4.15 16.24 -11.88
C GLN A 14 -5.53 15.71 -11.45
N GLY A 15 -6.01 16.21 -10.31
CA GLY A 15 -7.28 15.81 -9.72
C GLY A 15 -7.32 14.42 -9.07
N GLU A 16 -6.18 13.70 -9.01
CA GLU A 16 -6.08 12.44 -8.25
C GLU A 16 -6.15 12.74 -6.75
N GLN A 17 -6.97 12.00 -6.03
CA GLN A 17 -7.24 12.21 -4.60
C GLN A 17 -6.77 11.01 -3.78
N VAL A 18 -6.05 11.26 -2.69
CA VAL A 18 -5.71 10.23 -1.71
C VAL A 18 -6.91 9.98 -0.80
N HIS A 19 -7.36 8.73 -0.76
CA HIS A 19 -8.43 8.25 0.13
C HIS A 19 -7.90 7.72 1.45
N ALA A 20 -6.82 6.93 1.41
CA ALA A 20 -6.16 6.40 2.58
C ALA A 20 -4.64 6.36 2.38
N ALA A 21 -3.90 6.48 3.47
CA ALA A 21 -2.45 6.34 3.46
C ALA A 21 -2.01 5.62 4.72
N TYR A 22 -1.21 4.57 4.54
CA TYR A 22 -0.65 3.76 5.61
C TYR A 22 0.86 3.96 5.62
N LEU A 23 1.38 4.37 6.77
CA LEU A 23 2.82 4.43 7.02
C LEU A 23 3.22 3.11 7.65
N LEU A 24 4.10 2.38 6.97
CA LEU A 24 4.76 1.20 7.52
C LEU A 24 6.08 1.66 8.16
N ILE A 25 6.89 0.75 8.71
CA ILE A 25 8.16 1.13 9.38
C ILE A 25 9.06 1.95 8.45
N ARG A 26 9.24 1.49 7.20
CA ARG A 26 10.09 2.14 6.20
C ARG A 26 9.32 2.64 4.99
N ASP A 27 8.20 1.97 4.71
CA ASP A 27 7.47 2.14 3.47
C ASP A 27 6.18 2.94 3.69
N SER A 28 5.53 3.32 2.61
CA SER A 28 4.21 3.92 2.65
C SER A 28 3.34 3.36 1.54
N ILE A 29 2.06 3.15 1.84
CA ILE A 29 1.05 2.70 0.89
C ILE A 29 -0.01 3.78 0.80
N LEU A 30 -0.21 4.33 -0.39
CA LEU A 30 -1.27 5.29 -0.67
C LEU A 30 -2.34 4.64 -1.52
N PHE A 31 -3.59 4.80 -1.09
CA PHE A 31 -4.79 4.44 -1.82
C PHE A 31 -5.37 5.71 -2.42
N THR A 32 -5.33 5.84 -3.75
CA THR A 32 -5.94 6.97 -4.45
C THR A 32 -7.28 6.57 -5.06
N ASP A 33 -7.97 7.49 -5.72
CA ASP A 33 -9.16 7.20 -6.52
C ASP A 33 -8.82 6.42 -7.82
N ARG A 34 -7.53 6.24 -8.15
CA ARG A 34 -7.06 5.67 -9.42
C ARG A 34 -6.17 4.44 -9.28
N ARG A 35 -5.31 4.39 -8.27
CA ARG A 35 -4.25 3.38 -8.12
C ARG A 35 -3.76 3.26 -6.68
N LEU A 36 -3.06 2.16 -6.41
CA LEU A 36 -2.14 2.09 -5.27
C LEU A 36 -0.81 2.74 -5.64
N ILE A 37 -0.21 3.45 -4.70
CA ILE A 37 1.18 3.93 -4.80
C ILE A 37 1.94 3.36 -3.62
N LEU A 38 2.92 2.52 -3.91
CA LEU A 38 3.86 1.99 -2.92
C LEU A 38 5.12 2.84 -2.94
N VAL A 39 5.50 3.35 -1.78
CA VAL A 39 6.71 4.16 -1.59
C VAL A 39 7.67 3.36 -0.74
N ASP A 40 8.77 2.91 -1.33
CA ASP A 40 9.76 2.05 -0.68
C ASP A 40 11.08 2.80 -0.52
N LYS A 41 11.61 2.84 0.71
CA LYS A 41 12.91 3.45 1.02
C LYS A 41 13.99 2.37 1.05
N GLN A 42 14.74 2.29 -0.03
CA GLN A 42 15.79 1.29 -0.24
C GLN A 42 17.15 1.72 0.34
N GLY A 43 17.90 0.71 0.80
CA GLY A 43 19.30 0.84 1.25
C GLY A 43 19.46 1.35 2.68
N ILE A 44 20.70 1.24 3.20
CA ILE A 44 21.03 1.57 4.59
C ILE A 44 20.79 3.06 4.90
N THR A 45 21.03 3.94 3.92
CA THR A 45 20.87 5.39 4.09
C THR A 45 19.45 5.89 3.86
N GLY A 46 18.54 5.04 3.33
CA GLY A 46 17.17 5.41 2.97
C GLY A 46 17.03 6.51 1.91
N LYS A 47 18.13 6.86 1.20
CA LYS A 47 18.14 7.93 0.20
C LYS A 47 17.53 7.52 -1.13
N LYS A 48 17.57 6.24 -1.46
CA LYS A 48 16.95 5.72 -2.68
C LYS A 48 15.49 5.43 -2.37
N VAL A 49 14.58 6.08 -3.09
CA VAL A 49 13.14 5.87 -2.93
C VAL A 49 12.58 5.35 -4.24
N GLU A 50 11.86 4.24 -4.18
CA GLU A 50 11.08 3.70 -5.29
C GLU A 50 9.60 4.10 -5.12
N TYR A 51 8.98 4.55 -6.20
CA TYR A 51 7.55 4.88 -6.26
C TYR A 51 6.88 3.94 -7.26
N HIS A 52 6.27 2.87 -6.77
CA HIS A 52 5.62 1.85 -7.59
C HIS A 52 4.10 2.12 -7.67
N SER A 53 3.62 2.48 -8.86
CA SER A 53 2.21 2.71 -9.13
C SER A 53 1.51 1.46 -9.66
N ILE A 54 0.47 0.98 -8.97
CA ILE A 54 -0.29 -0.21 -9.34
C ILE A 54 -1.75 0.20 -9.63
N PRO A 55 -2.17 0.29 -10.91
CA PRO A 55 -3.56 0.52 -11.26
C PRO A 55 -4.48 -0.57 -10.68
N TYR A 56 -5.62 -0.20 -10.11
CA TYR A 56 -6.53 -1.17 -9.51
C TYR A 56 -6.98 -2.27 -10.48
N ARG A 57 -7.22 -1.90 -11.75
CA ARG A 57 -7.57 -2.85 -12.83
C ARG A 57 -6.52 -3.93 -13.13
N SER A 58 -5.27 -3.74 -12.69
CA SER A 58 -4.20 -4.72 -12.89
C SER A 58 -4.06 -5.70 -11.73
N ILE A 59 -4.76 -5.46 -10.61
CA ILE A 59 -4.76 -6.35 -9.46
C ILE A 59 -5.72 -7.49 -9.76
N THR A 60 -5.21 -8.72 -9.78
CA THR A 60 -6.04 -9.91 -10.08
C THR A 60 -6.67 -10.48 -8.83
N HIS A 61 -5.95 -10.46 -7.72
CA HIS A 61 -6.41 -10.85 -6.40
C HIS A 61 -5.45 -10.31 -5.32
N PHE A 62 -5.89 -10.37 -4.07
CA PHE A 62 -5.11 -9.97 -2.91
C PHE A 62 -5.45 -10.86 -1.70
N SER A 63 -4.55 -10.91 -0.72
CA SER A 63 -4.80 -11.56 0.56
C SER A 63 -4.21 -10.72 1.69
N VAL A 64 -4.87 -10.76 2.84
CA VAL A 64 -4.35 -10.20 4.09
C VAL A 64 -4.24 -11.34 5.09
N GLU A 65 -3.05 -11.51 5.63
CA GLU A 65 -2.72 -12.52 6.62
C GLU A 65 -2.40 -11.81 7.93
N THR A 66 -3.25 -11.96 8.93
CA THR A 66 -2.99 -11.42 10.27
C THR A 66 -2.10 -12.39 11.03
N ALA A 67 -1.07 -11.89 11.69
CA ALA A 67 -0.36 -12.71 12.66
C ALA A 67 -1.28 -13.20 13.79
N GLY A 68 -1.02 -14.42 14.26
CA GLY A 68 -1.68 -14.99 15.44
C GLY A 68 -1.29 -14.26 16.73
N THR A 69 -1.83 -14.69 17.86
CA THR A 69 -1.80 -13.98 19.16
C THR A 69 -0.43 -13.50 19.68
N PHE A 70 0.68 -14.03 19.16
CA PHE A 70 2.05 -13.73 19.56
C PHE A 70 2.87 -12.94 18.55
N ASP A 71 2.46 -12.96 17.28
CA ASP A 71 3.14 -12.22 16.23
C ASP A 71 2.30 -10.96 15.97
N LEU A 72 2.96 -9.83 15.77
CA LEU A 72 2.31 -8.52 15.75
C LEU A 72 2.22 -7.92 14.36
N ASP A 73 2.76 -8.66 13.40
CA ASP A 73 2.95 -8.20 12.04
C ASP A 73 1.91 -8.86 11.14
N ALA A 74 1.18 -8.07 10.38
CA ALA A 74 0.25 -8.57 9.40
C ALA A 74 0.81 -8.36 7.99
N GLU A 75 0.51 -9.29 7.08
CA GLU A 75 1.07 -9.30 5.75
C GLU A 75 -0.01 -9.07 4.69
N LEU A 76 0.23 -8.10 3.81
CA LEU A 76 -0.56 -7.85 2.62
C LEU A 76 0.16 -8.43 1.41
N LYS A 77 -0.54 -9.25 0.63
CA LYS A 77 -0.06 -9.79 -0.66
C LYS A 77 -0.97 -9.31 -1.78
N ILE A 78 -0.39 -8.75 -2.85
CA ILE A 78 -1.12 -8.24 -4.02
C ILE A 78 -0.58 -8.89 -5.28
N TRP A 79 -1.42 -9.60 -6.01
CA TRP A 79 -1.06 -10.18 -7.30
C TRP A 79 -1.43 -9.24 -8.44
N ILE A 80 -0.47 -9.00 -9.33
CA ILE A 80 -0.61 -8.14 -10.49
C ILE A 80 -0.67 -9.04 -11.73
N SER A 81 -1.54 -8.70 -12.67
CA SER A 81 -1.66 -9.42 -13.93
C SER A 81 -0.30 -9.52 -14.63
N GLY A 82 0.13 -10.74 -14.95
CA GLY A 82 1.41 -10.99 -15.61
C GLY A 82 2.62 -11.11 -14.68
N THR A 83 2.46 -11.01 -13.36
CA THR A 83 3.52 -11.30 -12.39
C THR A 83 3.30 -12.67 -11.74
N ALA A 84 4.38 -13.44 -11.55
CA ALA A 84 4.30 -14.76 -10.91
C ALA A 84 4.23 -14.64 -9.37
N ALA A 85 4.99 -13.72 -8.81
CA ALA A 85 5.02 -13.45 -7.37
C ALA A 85 4.15 -12.22 -7.02
N PRO A 86 3.55 -12.20 -5.82
CA PRO A 86 2.86 -11.01 -5.33
C PRO A 86 3.84 -9.92 -4.93
N VAL A 87 3.31 -8.70 -4.81
CA VAL A 87 3.94 -7.64 -4.03
C VAL A 87 3.53 -7.83 -2.57
N GLU A 88 4.51 -7.93 -1.68
CA GLU A 88 4.31 -8.20 -0.26
C GLU A 88 4.65 -6.96 0.58
N LYS A 89 3.81 -6.64 1.56
CA LYS A 89 4.02 -5.54 2.50
C LYS A 89 3.62 -5.94 3.92
N THR A 90 4.55 -5.72 4.85
CA THR A 90 4.37 -6.03 6.27
C THR A 90 3.90 -4.80 7.05
N PHE A 91 2.82 -4.97 7.78
CA PHE A 91 2.22 -3.99 8.68
C PHE A 91 2.58 -4.35 10.11
N THR A 92 3.20 -3.43 10.84
CA THR A 92 3.52 -3.65 12.25
C THR A 92 2.39 -3.26 13.18
N LYS A 93 2.51 -3.71 14.44
CA LYS A 93 1.63 -3.29 15.54
C LYS A 93 1.33 -1.79 15.53
N GLY A 94 0.05 -1.45 15.52
CA GLY A 94 -0.44 -0.07 15.59
C GLY A 94 -0.92 0.51 14.25
N VAL A 95 -0.75 -0.22 13.14
CA VAL A 95 -1.44 0.08 11.88
C VAL A 95 -2.64 -0.84 11.75
N ASP A 96 -3.84 -0.26 11.62
CA ASP A 96 -5.07 -1.03 11.48
C ASP A 96 -5.15 -1.64 10.06
N ILE A 97 -4.72 -2.90 9.93
CA ILE A 97 -4.78 -3.63 8.67
C ILE A 97 -6.21 -4.12 8.34
N TYR A 98 -7.13 -4.14 9.32
CA TYR A 98 -8.46 -4.72 9.11
C TYR A 98 -9.30 -3.93 8.09
N GLU A 99 -8.99 -2.65 7.91
CA GLU A 99 -9.64 -1.80 6.89
C GLU A 99 -9.08 -2.05 5.48
N VAL A 100 -7.85 -2.56 5.35
CA VAL A 100 -7.17 -2.71 4.05
C VAL A 100 -7.94 -3.62 3.08
N PRO A 101 -8.44 -4.81 3.48
CA PRO A 101 -9.27 -5.63 2.60
C PRO A 101 -10.54 -4.92 2.11
N ALA A 102 -11.20 -4.16 2.98
CA ALA A 102 -12.42 -3.43 2.62
C ALA A 102 -12.13 -2.33 1.59
N ILE A 103 -11.06 -1.56 1.80
CA ILE A 103 -10.61 -0.53 0.87
C ILE A 103 -10.20 -1.15 -0.48
N LEU A 104 -9.41 -2.22 -0.48
CA LEU A 104 -9.02 -2.90 -1.72
C LEU A 104 -10.24 -3.41 -2.49
N THR A 105 -11.21 -4.00 -1.79
CA THR A 105 -12.47 -4.48 -2.39
C THR A 105 -13.22 -3.35 -3.09
N GLN A 106 -13.28 -2.15 -2.49
CA GLN A 106 -13.93 -0.97 -3.09
C GLN A 106 -13.36 -0.57 -4.46
N TYR A 107 -12.10 -0.88 -4.75
CA TYR A 107 -11.47 -0.48 -6.02
C TYR A 107 -11.18 -1.64 -6.97
N VAL A 108 -10.91 -2.84 -6.45
CA VAL A 108 -10.50 -4.02 -7.25
C VAL A 108 -11.71 -4.85 -7.69
N ALA A 109 -12.73 -5.01 -6.83
CA ALA A 109 -13.88 -5.89 -7.10
C ALA A 109 -15.08 -5.15 -7.72
N LYS A 110 -14.82 -4.07 -8.47
CA LYS A 110 -15.84 -3.25 -9.15
C LYS A 110 -16.28 -3.82 -10.49
#